data_AF-A0A3S9TQZ6-F1
#
_entry.id   AF-A0A3S9TQZ6-F1
#
_cell.length_a   1.000
_cell.length_b   1.000
_cell.length_c   1.000
_cell.angle_alpha   90.00
_cell.angle_beta   90.00
_cell.angle_gamma   90.00
#
_symmetry.space_group_name_H-M   'P 1'
#
loop_
_entity.id
_entity.type
_entity.pdbx_description
1 polymer ?
#
loop_
_entity_poly.entity_id
_entity_poly.type
_entity_poly.pdbx_seq_one_letter_code
_entity_poly.pdbx_strand_id
1 'polypeptide(L)'
;MMQSLVREIDDHLRPLGFAKRKHAFRPHITLGKWKGASEDFPIIDEPLEPIQLRVDRLNLYQSVLTPSSPPEYRLLNSLPLETY
;
A
#
# COMPACT_ATOMS: atom_id res chain seq x y z
N MET A 1 -14.18 -6.68 2.03
CA MET A 1 -14.22 -5.23 2.31
C MET A 1 -13.09 -4.48 1.59
N MET A 2 -11.81 -4.66 1.95
CA MET A 2 -10.70 -3.86 1.38
C MET A 2 -10.45 -4.07 -0.12
N GLN A 3 -10.67 -5.29 -0.64
CA GLN A 3 -10.59 -5.56 -2.08
C GLN A 3 -11.68 -4.84 -2.89
N SER A 4 -12.88 -4.67 -2.31
CA SER A 4 -13.99 -3.96 -2.97
C SER A 4 -13.68 -2.47 -3.06
N LEU A 5 -13.23 -1.87 -1.95
CA LEU A 5 -12.80 -0.46 -1.90
C LEU A 5 -11.73 -0.15 -2.95
N VAL A 6 -10.69 -0.99 -3.08
CA VAL A 6 -9.64 -0.78 -4.08
C VAL A 6 -10.17 -0.88 -5.51
N ARG A 7 -11.09 -1.82 -5.79
CA ARG A 7 -11.73 -1.94 -7.10
C ARG A 7 -12.54 -0.70 -7.44
N GLU A 8 -13.34 -0.21 -6.49
CA GLU A 8 -14.14 1.01 -6.66
C GLU A 8 -13.25 2.22 -6.93
N ILE A 9 -12.14 2.38 -6.20
CA ILE A 9 -11.16 3.45 -6.47
C ILE A 9 -10.59 3.32 -7.88
N ASP A 10 -10.13 2.13 -8.29
CA ASP A 10 -9.56 1.91 -9.62
C ASP A 10 -10.59 2.18 -10.75
N ASP A 11 -11.88 1.85 -10.53
CA ASP A 11 -12.97 2.12 -11.47
C ASP A 11 -13.23 3.63 -11.63
N HIS A 12 -13.19 4.40 -10.53
CA HIS A 12 -13.35 5.86 -10.55
C HIS A 12 -12.14 6.60 -11.12
N LEU A 13 -10.93 6.04 -10.99
CA LEU A 13 -9.71 6.63 -11.56
C LEU A 13 -9.57 6.37 -13.07
N ARG A 14 -10.19 5.32 -13.60
CA ARG A 14 -10.15 4.97 -15.03
C ARG A 14 -10.56 6.12 -15.97
N PRO A 15 -11.71 6.81 -15.80
CA PRO A 15 -12.09 7.91 -16.69
C PRO A 15 -11.12 9.10 -16.62
N LEU A 16 -10.30 9.19 -15.57
CA LEU A 16 -9.26 10.21 -15.43
C LEU A 16 -7.93 9.83 -16.10
N GLY A 17 -7.87 8.68 -16.78
CA GLY A 17 -6.69 8.21 -17.52
C GLY A 17 -5.75 7.28 -16.76
N PHE A 18 -6.10 6.86 -15.53
CA PHE A 18 -5.28 5.91 -14.77
C PHE A 18 -5.48 4.48 -15.27
N ALA A 19 -4.38 3.76 -15.49
CA ALA A 19 -4.41 2.37 -15.92
C ALA A 19 -4.85 1.44 -14.76
N LYS A 20 -5.66 0.44 -15.09
CA LYS A 20 -6.02 -0.62 -14.14
C LYS A 20 -4.78 -1.42 -13.75
N ARG A 21 -4.70 -1.84 -12.49
CA ARG A 21 -3.66 -2.74 -12.02
C ARG A 21 -3.73 -4.07 -12.77
N LYS A 22 -2.56 -4.59 -13.16
CA LYS A 22 -2.43 -5.90 -13.85
C LYS A 22 -2.64 -7.10 -12.92
N HIS A 23 -2.41 -6.91 -11.61
CA HIS A 23 -2.48 -7.98 -10.61
C HIS A 23 -3.61 -7.73 -9.62
N ALA A 24 -4.16 -8.83 -9.09
CA ALA A 24 -5.13 -8.77 -8.00
C ALA A 24 -4.54 -8.05 -6.79
N PHE A 25 -5.36 -7.25 -6.11
CA PHE A 25 -4.95 -6.56 -4.90
C PHE A 25 -4.66 -7.56 -3.77
N ARG A 26 -3.42 -7.53 -3.26
CA ARG A 26 -2.97 -8.28 -2.09
C ARG A 26 -2.57 -7.27 -1.01
N PRO A 27 -3.34 -7.12 0.07
CA PRO A 27 -3.00 -6.16 1.11
C PRO A 27 -1.74 -6.62 1.85
N HIS A 28 -0.74 -5.75 1.92
CA HIS A 28 0.53 -6.01 2.59
C HIS A 28 1.17 -4.69 3.00
N ILE A 29 2.09 -4.76 3.97
CA ILE A 29 2.98 -3.67 4.35
C ILE A 29 4.37 -4.09 3.92
N THR A 30 5.05 -3.25 3.12
CA THR A 30 6.43 -3.53 2.73
C THR A 30 7.34 -3.33 3.95
N LEU A 31 8.01 -4.39 4.41
CA LEU A 31 8.97 -4.32 5.52
C LEU A 31 10.36 -3.86 5.06
N GLY A 32 10.75 -4.24 3.84
CA GLY A 32 12.05 -3.93 3.28
C GLY A 32 12.15 -4.39 1.82
N LYS A 33 13.23 -3.99 1.15
CA LYS A 33 13.56 -4.45 -0.20
C LYS A 33 14.92 -5.14 -0.15
N TRP A 34 14.93 -6.42 -0.49
CA TRP A 34 16.17 -7.17 -0.67
C TRP A 34 16.95 -6.65 -1.88
N LYS A 35 18.27 -6.49 -1.72
CA LYS A 35 19.17 -6.02 -2.79
C LYS A 35 20.11 -7.11 -3.32
N GLY A 36 20.05 -8.32 -2.75
CA GLY A 36 20.83 -9.48 -3.22
C GLY A 36 20.06 -10.33 -4.23
N ALA A 37 20.62 -11.50 -4.59
CA ALA A 37 19.92 -12.49 -5.41
C ALA A 37 18.76 -13.10 -4.63
N SER A 38 17.69 -13.50 -5.33
CA SER A 38 16.49 -14.03 -4.66
C SER A 38 16.77 -15.36 -3.97
N GLU A 39 17.65 -16.20 -4.52
CA GLU A 39 18.06 -17.46 -3.90
C GLU A 39 18.81 -17.29 -2.58
N ASP A 40 19.44 -16.13 -2.37
CA ASP A 40 20.21 -15.82 -1.16
C ASP A 40 19.35 -15.17 -0.05
N PHE A 41 18.05 -15.00 -0.29
CA PHE A 41 17.17 -14.39 0.71
C PHE A 41 17.07 -15.30 1.94
N PRO A 42 17.39 -14.82 3.15
CA PRO A 42 17.39 -15.65 4.34
C PRO A 42 15.98 -16.12 4.67
N ILE A 43 15.88 -17.33 5.24
CA ILE A 43 14.63 -17.80 5.84
C ILE A 43 14.40 -16.97 7.10
N ILE A 44 13.24 -16.32 7.15
CA ILE A 44 12.75 -15.52 8.28
C ILE A 44 11.74 -16.42 9.00
N ASP A 45 12.13 -16.94 10.18
CA ASP A 45 11.31 -17.86 11.00
C ASP A 45 10.90 -17.22 12.34
N GLU A 46 10.85 -15.89 12.38
CA GLU A 46 10.40 -15.13 13.52
C GLU A 46 8.89 -15.33 13.73
N PRO A 47 8.44 -15.80 14.91
CA PRO A 47 7.03 -15.94 15.19
C PRO A 47 6.37 -14.56 15.18
N LEU A 48 5.40 -14.39 14.30
CA LEU A 48 4.63 -13.15 14.18
C LEU A 48 3.31 -13.28 14.95
N GLU A 49 3.12 -12.40 15.92
CA GLU A 49 1.85 -12.27 16.61
C GLU A 49 0.84 -11.50 15.74
N PRO A 50 -0.40 -12.00 15.59
CA PRO A 50 -1.41 -11.31 14.81
C PRO A 50 -1.82 -10.01 15.51
N ILE A 51 -1.69 -8.88 14.81
CA ILE A 51 -2.18 -7.58 15.29
C ILE A 51 -3.52 -7.29 14.62
N GLN A 52 -4.53 -6.98 15.43
CA GLN A 52 -5.81 -6.47 14.96
C GLN A 52 -5.72 -4.96 14.80
N LEU A 53 -6.02 -4.46 13.61
CA LEU A 53 -6.01 -3.04 13.28
C LEU A 53 -7.37 -2.66 12.72
N ARG A 54 -7.98 -1.62 13.29
CA ARG A 54 -9.16 -0.98 12.69
C ARG A 54 -8.68 0.09 11.72
N VAL A 55 -9.05 -0.06 10.45
CA VAL A 55 -8.84 0.99 9.44
C VAL A 55 -9.94 2.03 9.60
N ASP A 56 -9.59 3.25 9.99
CA ASP A 56 -10.52 4.34 10.27
C ASP A 56 -10.48 5.46 9.21
N ARG A 57 -9.42 5.53 8.40
CA ARG A 57 -9.23 6.57 7.40
C ARG A 57 -8.56 6.04 6.13
N LEU A 58 -8.86 6.70 5.01
CA LEU A 58 -8.17 6.55 3.74
C LEU A 58 -7.34 7.81 3.47
N ASN A 59 -6.02 7.64 3.34
CA ASN A 59 -5.08 8.74 3.12
C ASN A 59 -4.62 8.76 1.65
N LEU A 60 -4.64 9.95 1.05
CA LEU A 60 -3.99 10.23 -0.23
C LEU A 60 -2.61 10.83 0.04
N TYR A 61 -1.56 10.17 -0.42
CA TYR A 61 -0.18 10.62 -0.28
C TYR A 61 0.44 11.00 -1.62
N GLN A 62 1.34 11.99 -1.59
CA GLN A 62 2.34 12.24 -2.62
C GLN A 62 3.66 11.60 -2.20
N SER A 63 4.25 10.78 -3.07
CA SER A 63 5.62 10.29 -2.89
C SER A 63 6.59 11.22 -3.61
N VAL A 64 7.55 11.79 -2.89
CA VAL A 64 8.60 12.65 -3.44
C VAL A 64 9.93 11.91 -3.35
N LEU A 65 10.52 11.59 -4.51
CA LEU A 65 11.85 11.01 -4.59
C LEU A 65 12.90 12.11 -4.50
N THR A 66 13.80 11.98 -3.54
CA THR A 66 14.97 12.83 -3.38
C THR A 66 16.22 12.02 -3.77
N PRO A 67 17.24 12.65 -4.39
CA PRO A 67 18.44 11.93 -4.83
C PRO A 67 19.22 11.27 -3.68
N SER A 68 19.09 11.80 -2.47
CA SER A 68 19.98 11.50 -1.34
C SER A 68 19.27 10.82 -0.16
N SER A 69 17.96 10.64 -0.20
CA SER A 69 17.19 10.10 0.93
C SER A 69 16.07 9.15 0.49
N PRO A 70 15.55 8.33 1.42
CA PRO A 70 14.35 7.54 1.16
C PRO A 70 13.18 8.43 0.69
N PRO A 71 12.20 7.87 -0.05
CA PRO A 71 11.05 8.64 -0.50
C PRO A 71 10.34 9.33 0.66
N GLU A 72 10.06 10.62 0.51
CA GLU A 72 9.21 11.37 1.45
C GLU A 72 7.74 11.18 1.06
N TYR A 73 6.89 10.86 2.04
CA TYR A 73 5.45 10.78 1.83
C TYR A 73 4.75 11.98 2.44
N ARG A 74 4.16 12.84 1.60
CA ARG A 74 3.40 14.01 2.02
C ARG A 74 1.91 13.70 1.98
N LEU A 75 1.22 13.88 3.10
CA LEU A 75 -0.23 13.72 3.15
C LEU A 75 -0.90 14.85 2.36
N LEU A 76 -1.64 14.50 1.30
CA LEU A 76 -2.39 15.47 0.49
C LEU A 76 -3.82 15.61 0.97
N ASN A 77 -4.45 14.49 1.34
CA ASN A 77 -5.82 14.47 1.84
C ASN A 77 -6.04 13.24 2.71
N SER A 78 -7.07 13.29 3.56
CA SER A 78 -7.47 12.15 4.38
C SER A 78 -8.97 12.16 4.63
N LEU A 79 -9.61 11.03 4.31
CA LEU A 79 -11.05 10.84 4.42
C LEU A 79 -11.34 9.83 5.54
N PRO A 80 -12.24 10.15 6.49
CA PRO A 80 -12.71 9.14 7.44
C PRO A 80 -13.46 8.03 6.68
N LEU A 81 -13.26 6.78 7.10
CA LEU A 81 -14.08 5.66 6.69
C LEU A 81 -15.14 5.46 7.78
N GLU A 82 -16.35 5.93 7.53
CA GLU A 82 -17.47 5.68 8.42
C GLU A 82 -17.76 4.17 8.43
N THR A 83 -17.78 3.59 9.62
CA THR A 83 -18.18 2.21 9.83
C THR A 83 -19.68 2.25 10.14
N TYR A 84 -20.53 1.81 9.21
CA TYR A 84 -21.92 1.45 9.51
C TYR A 84 -21.96 0.06 10.14
#